data_AF-A0A2U1NXL1-F1
#
_entry.id   AF-A0A2U1NXL1-F1
#
_cell.length_a   1.000
_cell.length_b   1.000
_cell.length_c   1.000
_cell.angle_alpha   90.00
_cell.angle_beta   90.00
_cell.angle_gamma   90.00
#
_symmetry.space_group_name_H-M   'P 1'
#
loop_
_entity.id
_entity.type
_entity.pdbx_description
1 polymer ?
#
loop_
_entity_poly.entity_id
_entity_poly.type
_entity_poly.pdbx_seq_one_letter_code
_entity_poly.pdbx_strand_id
1 'polypeptide(L)'
;MQPSTSSPESRLLHRSNNEFFILDTTTGNVYSVILTITPSCTCPNPTTPCKHILFLYIHVFSLPLNDSCLRRISLRPCQLTRLLSTQVSRVSLASENIRRRFLEMYRNGKKVIKVVVEKGSTCPICLEEMESGGRRVVACATCKNPIHEMCLMMWKKRRSRTCVFCRARWKGIGDKDKYINLSAYVAEDENNYGVNVN
;
A
#
# COMPACT_ATOMS: atom_id res chain seq x y z
N MET A 1 20.50 -11.46 32.54
CA MET A 1 20.68 -10.90 31.18
C MET A 1 19.28 -10.61 30.65
N GLN A 2 18.86 -9.34 30.62
CA GLN A 2 17.54 -9.01 30.07
C GLN A 2 17.59 -9.18 28.54
N PRO A 3 16.63 -9.87 27.92
CA PRO A 3 16.52 -9.87 26.48
C PRO A 3 16.17 -8.45 26.06
N SER A 4 17.08 -7.79 25.34
CA SER A 4 16.80 -6.57 24.61
C SER A 4 15.68 -6.86 23.63
N THR A 5 14.43 -6.55 24.01
CA THR A 5 13.27 -6.68 23.15
C THR A 5 13.36 -5.61 22.08
N SER A 6 14.10 -5.89 21.00
CA SER A 6 14.08 -5.07 19.80
C SER A 6 12.63 -5.01 19.31
N SER A 7 12.02 -3.84 19.40
CA SER A 7 10.71 -3.57 18.81
C SER A 7 10.69 -4.09 17.38
N PRO A 8 9.65 -4.85 16.96
CA PRO A 8 9.62 -5.37 15.60
C PRO A 8 9.79 -4.23 14.59
N GLU A 9 10.63 -4.41 13.56
CA GLU A 9 10.88 -3.42 12.50
C GLU A 9 9.63 -3.12 11.63
N SER A 10 8.50 -3.75 11.94
CA SER A 10 7.23 -3.58 11.26
C SER A 10 6.09 -3.39 12.24
N ARG A 11 5.11 -2.57 11.85
CA ARG A 11 3.90 -2.31 12.61
C ARG A 11 2.67 -2.30 11.71
N LEU A 12 1.56 -2.85 12.18
CA LEU A 12 0.28 -2.81 11.49
C LEU A 12 -0.40 -1.47 11.73
N LEU A 13 -0.75 -0.77 10.65
CA LEU A 13 -1.44 0.52 10.70
C LEU A 13 -2.95 0.36 10.66
N HIS A 14 -3.41 -0.44 9.70
CA HIS A 14 -4.83 -0.59 9.38
C HIS A 14 -5.08 -1.92 8.69
N ARG A 15 -6.30 -2.44 8.86
CA ARG A 15 -6.82 -3.63 8.18
C ARG A 15 -8.15 -3.27 7.56
N SER A 16 -8.30 -3.57 6.27
CA SER A 16 -9.55 -3.46 5.51
C SER A 16 -9.85 -4.79 4.85
N ASN A 17 -10.73 -5.59 5.46
CA ASN A 17 -11.02 -6.98 5.05
C ASN A 17 -9.75 -7.85 4.98
N ASN A 18 -9.27 -8.10 3.76
CA ASN A 18 -8.08 -8.89 3.44
C ASN A 18 -6.85 -8.04 3.06
N GLU A 19 -6.97 -6.71 3.08
CA GLU A 19 -5.88 -5.78 2.84
C GLU A 19 -5.32 -5.27 4.18
N PHE A 20 -3.99 -5.34 4.33
CA PHE A 20 -3.26 -4.95 5.53
C PHE A 20 -2.21 -3.91 5.19
N PHE A 21 -2.17 -2.82 5.95
CA PHE A 21 -1.21 -1.74 5.76
C PHE A 21 -0.12 -1.83 6.82
N ILE A 22 1.12 -2.03 6.39
CA ILE A 22 2.26 -2.32 7.24
C ILE A 22 3.27 -1.19 7.09
N LEU A 23 3.61 -0.57 8.21
CA LEU A 23 4.69 0.38 8.33
C LEU A 23 5.99 -0.38 8.53
N ASP A 24 6.98 -0.10 7.70
CA ASP A 24 8.38 -0.42 7.96
C ASP A 24 8.97 0.75 8.78
N THR A 25 9.36 0.49 10.04
CA THR A 25 9.79 1.56 10.96
C THR A 25 11.15 2.14 10.58
N THR A 26 12.00 1.34 9.94
CA THR A 26 13.34 1.76 9.50
C THR A 26 13.28 2.77 8.37
N THR A 27 12.38 2.56 7.41
CA THR A 27 12.25 3.43 6.22
C THR A 27 11.10 4.44 6.34
N GLY A 28 10.17 4.22 7.27
CA GLY A 28 8.91 4.93 7.37
C GLY A 28 7.93 4.63 6.23
N ASN A 29 8.26 3.74 5.28
CA ASN A 29 7.38 3.43 4.16
C ASN A 29 6.22 2.54 4.58
N VAL A 30 5.06 2.78 3.98
CA VAL A 30 3.87 1.95 4.14
C VAL A 30 3.71 1.03 2.95
N TYR A 31 3.69 -0.27 3.22
CA TYR A 31 3.42 -1.33 2.25
C TYR A 31 2.04 -1.93 2.50
N SER A 32 1.34 -2.26 1.42
CA SER A 32 0.11 -3.03 1.47
C SER A 32 0.39 -4.50 1.21
N VAL A 33 -0.22 -5.36 2.03
CA VAL A 33 -0.29 -6.80 1.82
C VAL A 33 -1.74 -7.17 1.58
N ILE A 34 -2.00 -7.85 0.46
CA ILE A 34 -3.31 -8.38 0.13
C ILE A 34 -3.27 -9.87 0.37
N LEU A 35 -4.04 -10.33 1.35
CA LEU A 35 -4.12 -11.74 1.73
C LEU A 35 -5.17 -12.45 0.88
N THR A 36 -4.71 -13.35 0.02
CA THR A 36 -5.53 -14.24 -0.81
C THR A 36 -4.89 -15.63 -0.80
N ILE A 37 -5.34 -16.53 -1.68
CA ILE A 37 -4.69 -17.83 -1.91
C ILE A 37 -3.20 -17.63 -2.24
N THR A 38 -2.86 -16.60 -3.01
CA THR A 38 -1.48 -16.20 -3.31
C THR A 38 -1.23 -14.80 -2.74
N PRO A 39 -0.79 -14.70 -1.47
CA PRO A 39 -0.55 -13.43 -0.81
C PRO A 39 0.40 -12.56 -1.62
N SER A 40 0.08 -11.27 -1.74
CA SER A 40 0.91 -10.31 -2.47
C SER A 40 1.27 -9.12 -1.59
N CYS A 41 2.45 -8.56 -1.81
CA CYS A 41 2.94 -7.37 -1.11
C CYS A 41 3.47 -6.35 -2.11
N THR A 42 3.26 -5.07 -1.84
CA THR A 42 3.77 -3.97 -2.69
C THR A 42 5.22 -3.59 -2.41
N CYS A 43 5.90 -4.26 -1.46
CA CYS A 43 7.30 -4.01 -1.15
C CYS A 43 8.23 -4.37 -2.32
N PRO A 44 9.43 -3.77 -2.40
CA PRO A 44 10.37 -4.03 -3.50
C PRO A 44 11.01 -5.44 -3.46
N ASN A 45 10.83 -6.20 -2.36
CA ASN A 45 11.39 -7.54 -2.23
C ASN A 45 10.62 -8.54 -3.12
N PRO A 46 11.27 -9.23 -4.08
CA PRO A 46 10.61 -10.20 -4.96
C PRO A 46 10.32 -11.55 -4.28
N THR A 47 10.91 -11.84 -3.11
CA THR A 47 10.71 -13.09 -2.38
C THR A 47 9.31 -13.16 -1.77
N THR A 48 8.62 -14.29 -1.97
CA THR A 48 7.32 -14.58 -1.35
C THR A 48 7.41 -15.86 -0.51
N PRO A 49 7.01 -15.84 0.77
CA PRO A 49 6.55 -14.69 1.54
C PRO A 49 7.69 -13.72 1.88
N CYS A 50 7.46 -12.41 1.68
CA CYS A 50 8.42 -11.37 2.08
C CYS A 50 8.34 -11.10 3.60
N LYS A 51 9.26 -10.29 4.13
CA LYS A 51 9.27 -9.93 5.56
C LYS A 51 7.92 -9.36 6.07
N HIS A 52 7.18 -8.64 5.22
CA HIS A 52 5.88 -8.07 5.59
C HIS A 52 4.77 -9.13 5.66
N ILE A 53 4.80 -10.13 4.77
CA ILE A 53 3.86 -11.27 4.82
C ILE A 53 4.19 -12.13 6.05
N LEU A 54 5.47 -12.37 6.33
CA LEU A 54 5.92 -13.08 7.53
C LEU A 54 5.53 -12.32 8.80
N PHE A 55 5.64 -11.00 8.82
CA PHE A 55 5.16 -10.15 9.92
C PHE A 55 3.66 -10.35 10.16
N LEU A 56 2.83 -10.40 9.11
CA LEU A 56 1.41 -10.71 9.30
C LEU A 56 1.21 -12.08 9.95
N TYR A 57 1.89 -13.11 9.45
CA TYR A 57 1.74 -14.46 9.97
C TYR A 57 2.17 -14.57 11.43
N ILE A 58 3.35 -14.08 11.76
CA ILE A 58 3.97 -14.31 13.07
C ILE A 58 3.47 -13.32 14.09
N HIS A 59 3.39 -12.03 13.77
CA HIS A 59 3.08 -11.00 14.74
C HIS A 59 1.58 -10.67 14.75
N VAL A 60 0.98 -10.43 13.58
CA VAL A 60 -0.44 -10.04 13.50
C VAL A 60 -1.37 -11.21 13.81
N PHE A 61 -1.12 -12.39 13.25
CA PHE A 61 -1.92 -13.59 13.44
C PHE A 61 -1.37 -14.55 14.51
N SER A 62 -0.20 -14.26 15.08
CA SER A 62 0.40 -15.08 16.15
C SER A 62 0.56 -16.56 15.77
N LEU A 63 0.88 -16.84 14.50
CA LEU A 63 1.17 -18.21 14.08
C LEU A 63 2.47 -18.70 14.72
N PRO A 64 2.53 -19.99 15.12
CA PRO A 64 3.76 -20.57 15.63
C PRO A 64 4.81 -20.67 14.51
N LEU A 65 6.10 -20.57 14.87
CA LEU A 65 7.21 -20.56 13.90
C LEU A 65 7.36 -21.87 13.10
N ASN A 66 6.73 -22.96 13.55
CA ASN A 66 6.67 -24.22 12.82
C ASN A 66 5.49 -24.29 11.83
N ASP A 67 4.55 -23.33 11.85
CA ASP A 67 3.36 -23.34 11.00
C ASP A 67 3.76 -23.37 9.52
N SER A 68 3.15 -24.30 8.81
CA SER A 68 3.38 -24.55 7.40
C SER A 68 3.02 -23.37 6.48
N CYS A 69 2.22 -22.38 6.92
CA CYS A 69 1.92 -21.18 6.16
C CYS A 69 3.16 -20.29 5.95
N LEU A 70 4.13 -20.33 6.87
CA LEU A 70 5.33 -19.47 6.84
C LEU A 70 6.28 -19.78 5.67
N ARG A 71 6.23 -20.99 5.13
CA ARG A 71 7.11 -21.46 4.05
C ARG A 71 6.42 -21.55 2.70
N ARG A 72 5.11 -21.23 2.62
CA ARG A 72 4.33 -21.40 1.41
C ARG A 72 4.14 -20.10 0.66
N ILE A 73 4.30 -20.20 -0.66
CA ILE A 73 3.95 -19.15 -1.62
C ILE A 73 2.42 -19.06 -1.78
N SER A 74 1.71 -20.18 -1.61
CA SER A 74 0.26 -20.28 -1.74
C SER A 74 -0.38 -20.93 -0.52
N LEU A 75 -1.47 -20.34 -0.05
CA LEU A 75 -2.28 -20.79 1.07
C LEU A 75 -3.40 -21.72 0.60
N ARG A 76 -3.75 -22.71 1.40
CA ARG A 76 -4.99 -23.47 1.18
C ARG A 76 -6.21 -22.61 1.52
N PRO A 77 -7.38 -22.81 0.88
CA PRO A 77 -8.60 -22.07 1.20
C PRO A 77 -8.94 -22.08 2.69
N CYS A 78 -8.82 -23.23 3.36
CA CYS A 78 -9.05 -23.33 4.81
C CYS A 78 -8.07 -22.50 5.65
N GLN A 79 -6.81 -22.40 5.22
CA GLN A 79 -5.79 -21.57 5.89
C GLN A 79 -6.09 -20.09 5.69
N LEU A 80 -6.47 -19.68 4.48
CA LEU A 80 -6.86 -18.31 4.19
C LEU A 80 -8.07 -17.89 5.04
N THR A 81 -9.13 -18.69 5.05
CA THR A 81 -10.32 -18.44 5.88
C THR A 81 -9.95 -18.35 7.35
N ARG A 82 -9.13 -19.27 7.86
CA ARG A 82 -8.64 -19.23 9.25
C ARG A 82 -7.94 -17.91 9.56
N LEU A 83 -7.01 -17.48 8.70
CA LEU A 83 -6.25 -16.23 8.91
C LEU A 83 -7.14 -15.00 8.86
N LEU A 84 -8.06 -14.93 7.90
CA LEU A 84 -9.00 -13.80 7.80
C LEU A 84 -9.97 -13.74 8.98
N SER A 85 -10.34 -14.87 9.58
CA SER A 85 -11.17 -14.91 10.79
C SER A 85 -10.39 -14.70 12.08
N THR A 86 -9.05 -14.67 12.03
CA THR A 86 -8.22 -14.53 13.23
C THR A 86 -8.24 -13.09 13.76
N GLN A 87 -8.31 -12.95 15.07
CA GLN A 87 -8.21 -11.66 15.75
C GLN A 87 -6.78 -11.12 15.66
N VAL A 88 -6.66 -9.84 15.30
CA VAL A 88 -5.36 -9.16 15.18
C VAL A 88 -4.74 -8.94 16.57
N SER A 89 -3.47 -9.31 16.72
CA SER A 89 -2.69 -9.01 17.92
C SER A 89 -2.52 -7.50 18.12
N ARG A 90 -2.84 -7.01 19.32
CA ARG A 90 -2.71 -5.58 19.67
C ARG A 90 -1.25 -5.13 19.74
N VAL A 91 -0.33 -6.02 20.09
CA VAL A 91 1.12 -5.71 20.21
C VAL A 91 1.74 -5.38 18.85
N SER A 92 1.12 -5.85 17.76
CA SER A 92 1.60 -5.59 16.41
C SER A 92 1.16 -4.24 15.85
N LEU A 93 0.22 -3.55 16.50
CA LEU A 93 -0.30 -2.28 16.02
C LEU A 93 0.71 -1.16 16.22
N ALA A 94 0.78 -0.25 15.24
CA ALA A 94 1.45 1.05 15.45
C ALA A 94 0.68 1.88 16.49
N SER A 95 1.32 2.91 17.02
CA SER A 95 0.67 3.86 17.93
C SER A 95 -0.55 4.52 17.27
N GLU A 96 -1.49 4.96 18.09
CA GLU A 96 -2.72 5.59 17.61
C GLU A 96 -2.42 6.87 16.80
N ASN A 97 -1.37 7.60 17.15
CA ASN A 97 -0.96 8.81 16.43
C ASN A 97 -0.52 8.50 15.00
N ILE A 98 0.39 7.54 14.84
CA ILE A 98 0.88 7.11 13.52
C ILE A 98 -0.26 6.55 12.66
N ARG A 99 -1.17 5.77 13.27
CA ARG A 99 -2.35 5.22 12.58
C ARG A 99 -3.29 6.30 12.10
N ARG A 100 -3.53 7.34 12.91
CA ARG A 100 -4.34 8.50 12.54
C ARG A 100 -3.74 9.25 11.35
N ARG A 101 -2.44 9.55 11.41
CA ARG A 101 -1.71 10.21 10.31
C ARG A 101 -1.76 9.40 9.01
N PHE A 102 -1.56 8.08 9.11
CA PHE A 102 -1.74 7.20 7.98
C PHE A 102 -3.14 7.33 7.37
N LEU A 103 -4.21 7.27 8.17
CA LEU A 103 -5.58 7.35 7.66
C LEU A 103 -5.89 8.71 7.02
N GLU A 104 -5.39 9.82 7.57
CA GLU A 104 -5.49 11.16 6.98
C GLU A 104 -4.84 11.20 5.59
N MET A 105 -3.59 10.74 5.47
CA MET A 105 -2.87 10.71 4.20
C MET A 105 -3.51 9.74 3.21
N TYR A 106 -3.92 8.56 3.68
CA TYR A 106 -4.55 7.53 2.85
C TYR A 106 -5.89 8.00 2.28
N ARG A 107 -6.73 8.67 3.08
CA ARG A 107 -7.99 9.28 2.61
C ARG A 107 -7.75 10.40 1.61
N ASN A 108 -6.75 11.25 1.85
CA ASN A 108 -6.39 12.34 0.95
C ASN A 108 -5.80 11.83 -0.37
N GLY A 109 -5.01 10.75 -0.34
CA GLY A 109 -4.49 10.06 -1.52
C GLY A 109 -5.56 9.24 -2.27
N LYS A 110 -6.60 8.77 -1.57
CA LYS A 110 -7.83 8.19 -2.12
C LYS A 110 -8.86 9.23 -2.58
N LYS A 111 -8.53 10.53 -2.64
CA LYS A 111 -9.28 11.44 -3.53
C LYS A 111 -9.05 10.93 -4.95
N VAL A 112 -9.88 9.97 -5.35
CA VAL A 112 -10.27 9.75 -6.73
C VAL A 112 -10.59 11.15 -7.20
N ILE A 113 -9.68 11.74 -7.97
CA ILE A 113 -10.05 12.86 -8.81
C ILE A 113 -11.24 12.28 -9.57
N LYS A 114 -12.47 12.68 -9.22
CA LYS A 114 -13.63 12.38 -10.03
C LYS A 114 -13.30 13.05 -11.34
N VAL A 115 -12.74 12.27 -12.25
CA VAL A 115 -12.50 12.69 -13.61
C VAL A 115 -13.90 12.80 -14.16
N VAL A 116 -14.41 14.03 -14.23
CA VAL A 116 -15.67 14.30 -14.93
C VAL A 116 -15.33 14.06 -16.39
N VAL A 117 -15.69 12.88 -16.88
CA VAL A 117 -15.58 12.51 -18.27
C VAL A 117 -16.81 13.09 -18.95
N GLU A 118 -16.63 13.97 -19.93
CA GLU A 118 -17.74 14.45 -20.74
C GLU A 118 -18.25 13.30 -21.62
N LYS A 119 -19.58 13.19 -21.79
CA LYS A 119 -20.20 12.18 -22.66
C LYS A 119 -19.60 12.27 -24.07
N GLY A 120 -19.10 11.15 -24.57
CA GLY A 120 -18.39 11.09 -25.86
C GLY A 120 -16.88 11.32 -25.80
N SER A 121 -16.29 11.48 -24.61
CA SER A 121 -14.83 11.52 -24.46
C SER A 121 -14.21 10.18 -24.85
N THR A 122 -13.20 10.23 -25.73
CA THR A 122 -12.45 9.04 -26.19
C THR A 122 -11.01 9.05 -25.68
N CYS A 123 -10.47 7.86 -25.46
CA CYS A 123 -9.07 7.72 -25.06
C CYS A 123 -8.14 8.05 -26.22
N PRO A 124 -7.21 9.01 -26.08
CA PRO A 124 -6.31 9.41 -27.16
C PRO A 124 -5.30 8.33 -27.56
N ILE A 125 -5.21 7.24 -26.80
CA ILE A 125 -4.26 6.16 -27.03
C ILE A 125 -4.93 4.96 -27.74
N CYS A 126 -6.13 4.57 -27.32
CA CYS A 126 -6.84 3.42 -27.88
C CYS A 126 -8.09 3.80 -28.69
N LEU A 127 -8.48 5.07 -28.68
CA LEU A 127 -9.66 5.62 -29.37
C LEU A 127 -11.01 5.04 -28.91
N GLU A 128 -11.03 4.28 -27.82
CA GLU A 128 -12.25 3.77 -27.19
C GLU A 128 -12.89 4.82 -26.27
N GLU A 129 -14.21 4.78 -26.15
CA GLU A 129 -14.97 5.62 -25.23
C GLU A 129 -14.58 5.39 -23.77
N MET A 130 -14.50 6.47 -23.01
CA MET A 130 -14.05 6.45 -21.61
C MET A 130 -15.09 5.88 -20.63
N GLU A 131 -16.38 5.98 -20.96
CA GLU A 131 -17.49 5.49 -20.12
C GLU A 131 -17.73 3.98 -20.31
N SER A 132 -17.20 3.41 -21.39
CA SER A 132 -17.49 2.05 -21.81
C SER A 132 -16.55 1.04 -21.14
N GLY A 133 -17.10 0.17 -20.30
CA GLY A 133 -16.41 -1.03 -19.81
C GLY A 133 -15.73 -0.96 -18.43
N GLY A 134 -16.09 0.00 -17.56
CA GLY A 134 -15.64 0.03 -16.16
C GLY A 134 -14.13 0.18 -15.96
N ARG A 135 -13.41 0.61 -17.00
CA ARG A 135 -11.96 0.76 -16.99
C ARG A 135 -11.56 1.98 -16.16
N ARG A 136 -10.49 1.86 -15.38
CA ARG A 136 -10.00 2.98 -14.56
C ARG A 136 -9.50 4.10 -15.47
N VAL A 137 -9.95 5.32 -15.18
CA VAL A 137 -9.55 6.55 -15.89
C VAL A 137 -8.72 7.43 -14.97
N VAL A 138 -7.69 8.05 -15.53
CA VAL A 138 -6.83 9.05 -14.89
C VAL A 138 -6.84 10.33 -15.71
N ALA A 139 -6.75 11.49 -15.06
CA ALA A 139 -6.72 12.78 -15.73
C ALA A 139 -5.35 13.46 -15.57
N CYS A 140 -4.92 14.19 -16.61
CA CYS A 140 -3.73 15.02 -16.51
C CYS A 140 -3.92 16.09 -15.44
N ALA A 141 -2.96 16.26 -14.52
CA ALA A 141 -3.05 17.31 -13.50
C ALA A 141 -3.12 18.73 -14.09
N THR A 142 -2.51 18.94 -15.26
CA THR A 142 -2.43 20.24 -15.96
C THR A 142 -3.63 20.46 -16.87
N CYS A 143 -3.84 19.62 -17.89
CA CYS A 143 -4.88 19.84 -18.90
C CYS A 143 -6.20 19.12 -18.61
N LYS A 144 -6.31 18.38 -17.49
CA LYS A 144 -7.50 17.63 -17.05
C LYS A 144 -8.04 16.57 -18.01
N ASN A 145 -7.46 16.40 -19.19
CA ASN A 145 -7.93 15.40 -20.15
C ASN A 145 -7.80 13.97 -19.60
N PRO A 146 -8.87 13.16 -19.73
CA PRO A 146 -8.89 11.78 -19.28
C PRO A 146 -8.05 10.87 -20.19
N ILE A 147 -7.49 9.81 -19.61
CA ILE A 147 -6.83 8.69 -20.30
C ILE A 147 -7.12 7.43 -19.48
N HIS A 148 -7.36 6.28 -20.13
CA HIS A 148 -7.36 5.00 -19.43
C HIS A 148 -6.03 4.77 -18.70
N GLU A 149 -6.08 4.33 -17.45
CA GLU A 149 -4.90 4.12 -16.63
C GLU A 149 -3.92 3.13 -17.29
N MET A 150 -4.43 2.04 -17.86
CA MET A 150 -3.63 1.05 -18.59
C MET A 150 -2.95 1.66 -19.83
N CYS A 151 -3.67 2.49 -20.58
CA CYS A 151 -3.11 3.20 -21.73
C CYS A 151 -2.00 4.17 -21.30
N LEU A 152 -2.19 4.90 -20.20
CA LEU A 152 -1.13 5.75 -19.63
C LEU A 152 0.10 4.93 -19.21
N MET A 153 -0.10 3.75 -18.60
CA MET A 153 1.02 2.87 -18.23
C MET A 153 1.82 2.42 -19.46
N MET A 154 1.14 2.03 -20.55
CA MET A 154 1.80 1.67 -21.80
C MET A 154 2.54 2.86 -22.43
N TRP A 155 1.94 4.06 -22.39
CA TRP A 155 2.57 5.30 -22.87
C TRP A 155 3.86 5.63 -22.12
N LYS A 156 3.82 5.55 -20.79
CA LYS A 156 4.98 5.78 -19.92
C LYS A 156 6.13 4.83 -20.20
N LYS A 157 5.84 3.59 -20.60
CA LYS A 157 6.87 2.59 -20.95
C LYS A 157 7.53 2.85 -22.31
N ARG A 158 6.77 3.30 -23.32
CA ARG A 158 7.23 3.36 -24.72
C ARG A 158 7.73 4.72 -25.19
N ARG A 159 7.20 5.82 -24.64
CA ARG A 159 7.45 7.17 -25.17
C ARG A 159 8.06 8.08 -24.12
N SER A 160 7.30 8.42 -23.08
CA SER A 160 7.70 9.40 -22.09
C SER A 160 6.76 9.41 -20.87
N ARG A 161 7.22 10.01 -19.77
CA ARG A 161 6.37 10.36 -18.63
C ARG A 161 5.63 11.68 -18.83
N THR A 162 5.22 12.04 -20.06
CA THR A 162 4.52 13.30 -20.37
C THR A 162 3.10 13.07 -20.92
N CYS A 163 2.22 14.06 -20.73
CA CYS A 163 0.85 14.06 -21.23
C CYS A 163 0.80 14.01 -22.75
N VAL A 164 -0.05 13.15 -23.31
CA VAL A 164 -0.25 13.05 -24.76
C VAL A 164 -0.85 14.30 -25.37
N PHE A 165 -1.63 15.06 -24.59
CA PHE A 165 -2.26 16.30 -25.03
C PHE A 165 -1.34 17.51 -24.83
N CYS A 166 -1.00 17.81 -23.57
CA CYS A 166 -0.30 19.06 -23.24
C CYS A 166 1.21 18.91 -23.01
N ARG A 167 1.76 17.69 -23.13
CA ARG A 167 3.18 17.37 -22.85
C ARG A 167 3.67 17.70 -21.44
N ALA A 168 2.81 18.20 -20.55
CA ALA A 168 3.13 18.35 -19.14
C ALA A 168 3.61 17.01 -18.58
N ARG A 169 4.68 17.03 -17.78
CA ARG A 169 5.17 15.83 -17.12
C ARG A 169 4.03 15.27 -16.29
N TRP A 170 3.60 14.04 -16.59
CA TRP A 170 2.85 13.30 -15.61
C TRP A 170 3.74 13.26 -14.39
N LYS A 171 3.27 13.86 -13.29
CA LYS A 171 3.77 13.48 -11.99
C LYS A 171 3.52 11.98 -11.92
N GLY A 172 4.55 11.21 -12.30
CA GLY A 172 4.68 9.90 -11.75
C GLY A 172 4.56 10.15 -10.27
N ILE A 173 3.77 9.32 -9.62
CA ILE A 173 4.17 8.88 -8.32
C ILE A 173 5.68 8.56 -8.49
N GLY A 174 6.57 9.48 -8.11
CA GLY A 174 8.00 9.34 -8.32
C GLY A 174 8.47 8.11 -7.55
N ASP A 175 9.69 7.62 -7.78
CA ASP A 175 10.23 6.56 -6.91
C ASP A 175 10.27 6.98 -5.43
N LYS A 176 10.18 8.29 -5.13
CA LYS A 176 10.00 8.85 -3.78
C LYS A 176 8.54 8.98 -3.31
N ASP A 177 7.56 8.90 -4.21
CA ASP A 177 6.13 8.97 -3.88
C ASP A 177 5.42 7.60 -3.97
N LYS A 178 6.13 6.53 -4.37
CA LYS A 178 5.54 5.21 -4.65
C LYS A 178 4.75 4.66 -3.45
N TYR A 179 5.15 5.05 -2.26
CA TYR A 179 4.57 4.61 -1.00
C TYR A 179 4.19 5.83 -0.16
N ILE A 180 3.15 5.69 0.65
CA ILE A 180 2.93 6.64 1.75
C ILE A 180 4.14 6.51 2.68
N ASN A 181 4.80 7.61 3.00
CA ASN A 181 5.94 7.62 3.90
C ASN A 181 5.58 8.39 5.17
N LEU A 182 5.82 7.77 6.33
CA LEU A 182 5.53 8.28 7.67
C LEU A 182 6.79 8.51 8.50
N SER A 183 8.00 8.47 7.89
CA SER A 183 9.28 8.58 8.62
C SER A 183 9.35 9.82 9.53
N ALA A 184 8.85 10.96 9.07
CA ALA A 184 8.78 12.20 9.86
C ALA A 184 8.00 12.03 11.17
N TYR A 185 6.92 11.24 11.16
CA TYR A 185 6.08 11.03 12.34
C TYR A 185 6.61 9.91 13.24
N VAL A 186 7.30 8.92 12.67
CA VAL A 186 7.91 7.82 13.45
C VAL A 186 8.94 8.36 14.43
N ALA A 187 9.78 9.29 13.99
CA ALA A 187 10.79 9.93 14.85
C ALA A 187 10.16 10.75 16.00
N GLU A 188 9.03 11.40 15.77
CA GLU A 188 8.28 12.14 16.79
C GLU A 188 7.68 11.20 17.86
N ASP A 189 7.20 10.03 17.44
CA ASP A 189 6.55 9.04 18.32
C ASP A 189 7.57 8.36 19.24
N GLU A 190 8.78 8.07 18.75
CA GLU A 190 9.89 7.54 19.56
C GLU A 190 10.35 8.54 20.64
N ASN A 191 10.43 9.84 20.29
CA ASN A 191 10.79 10.88 21.25
C ASN A 191 9.71 11.12 22.32
N ASN A 192 8.43 10.96 22.00
CA ASN A 192 7.34 11.19 22.94
C ASN A 192 7.20 10.08 24.00
N TYR A 193 7.66 8.86 23.70
CA TYR A 193 7.77 7.77 24.69
C TYR A 193 9.00 7.89 25.60
N GLY A 194 10.02 8.68 25.22
CA GLY A 194 11.21 8.95 26.03
C GLY A 194 11.04 10.05 27.09
N VAL A 195 9.98 10.85 27.03
CA VAL A 195 9.76 11.99 27.95
C VAL A 195 8.91 11.62 29.17
N ASN A 196 8.26 10.45 29.20
CA ASN A 196 7.46 9.97 30.33
C ASN A 196 8.19 8.96 31.23
N VAL A 197 9.51 9.04 31.30
CA VAL A 197 10.33 8.26 32.25
C VAL A 197 11.37 9.18 32.89
N ASN A 198 10.91 10.14 33.68
CA ASN A 198 11.70 10.83 34.70
C ASN A 198 10.78 11.23 35.86
#